data_AF-A0A1Z4RMP1-F1
#
_entry.id   AF-A0A1Z4RMP1-F1
#
_cell.length_a   1.000
_cell.length_b   1.000
_cell.length_c   1.000
_cell.angle_alpha   90.00
_cell.angle_beta   90.00
_cell.angle_gamma   90.00
#
_symmetry.space_group_name_H-M   'P 1'
#
loop_
_entity.id
_entity.type
_entity.pdbx_description
1 polymer ?
#
loop_
_entity_poly.entity_id
_entity_poly.type
_entity_poly.pdbx_seq_one_letter_code
_entity_poly.pdbx_strand_id
1 'polypeptide(L)'
;MKQTIGNLGEQIVGEWLQRQDYIILKQNWRCRWGEIDLIAQQTTNQMLAFVEVKTRSRRNWDENGLLAVDEVKQHKLWQTASMFLAQYPHLAELPCRFDVALVSYQSLKNTGESIYPAQLTIKKPFTFQNYQFTLENYLPAAFD
;
A
#
# COMPACT_ATOMS: atom_id res chain seq x y z
N MET A 1 -0.18 -20.95 -1.49
CA MET A 1 0.10 -19.92 -2.51
C MET A 1 1.48 -19.35 -2.26
N LYS A 2 2.27 -19.09 -3.31
CA LYS A 2 3.62 -18.50 -3.19
C LYS A 2 3.46 -16.99 -2.96
N GLN A 3 3.97 -16.46 -1.84
CA GLN A 3 4.02 -15.01 -1.62
C GLN A 3 4.86 -14.36 -2.72
N THR A 4 4.32 -13.34 -3.38
CA THR A 4 5.07 -12.53 -4.34
C THR A 4 5.72 -11.35 -3.62
N ILE A 5 6.68 -10.70 -4.27
CA ILE A 5 7.28 -9.46 -3.74
C ILE A 5 6.25 -8.34 -3.60
N GLY A 6 5.23 -8.30 -4.46
CA GLY A 6 4.10 -7.38 -4.33
C GLY A 6 3.37 -7.56 -3.00
N ASN A 7 2.98 -8.80 -2.69
CA ASN A 7 2.30 -9.14 -1.44
C ASN A 7 3.14 -8.79 -0.20
N LEU A 8 4.47 -8.93 -0.27
CA LEU A 8 5.35 -8.52 0.83
C LEU A 8 5.35 -7.00 1.00
N GLY A 9 5.37 -6.24 -0.10
CA GLY A 9 5.24 -4.78 -0.02
C GLY A 9 3.89 -4.33 0.54
N GLU A 10 2.80 -4.97 0.15
CA GLU A 10 1.46 -4.73 0.70
C GLU A 10 1.41 -5.01 2.21
N GLN A 11 2.02 -6.11 2.65
CA GLN A 11 2.13 -6.44 4.07
C GLN A 11 2.89 -5.34 4.83
N ILE A 12 4.04 -4.91 4.30
CA ILE A 12 4.86 -3.85 4.91
C ILE A 12 4.08 -2.55 5.05
N VAL A 13 3.35 -2.15 4.00
CA VAL A 13 2.54 -0.91 4.02
C VAL A 13 1.37 -1.05 5.00
N GLY A 14 0.69 -2.20 5.01
CA GLY A 14 -0.40 -2.46 5.95
C GLY A 14 0.05 -2.38 7.40
N GLU A 15 1.19 -2.98 7.74
CA GLU A 15 1.75 -2.90 9.09
C GLU A 15 2.25 -1.49 9.44
N TRP A 16 2.80 -0.75 8.48
CA TRP A 16 3.16 0.65 8.68
C TRP A 16 1.92 1.50 8.98
N LEU A 17 0.84 1.34 8.22
CA LEU A 17 -0.44 2.03 8.43
C LEU A 17 -1.03 1.74 9.81
N GLN A 18 -0.99 0.48 10.26
CA GLN A 18 -1.42 0.12 11.62
C GLN A 18 -0.66 0.88 12.72
N ARG A 19 0.63 1.16 12.48
CA ARG A 19 1.45 1.98 13.39
C ARG A 19 1.19 3.48 13.26
N GLN A 20 0.42 3.91 12.26
CA GLN A 20 -0.03 5.30 12.04
C GLN A 20 -1.52 5.49 12.42
N ASP A 21 -2.04 4.67 13.34
CA ASP A 21 -3.43 4.71 13.80
C ASP A 21 -4.48 4.39 12.71
N TYR A 22 -4.14 3.51 11.77
CA TYR A 22 -5.10 2.95 10.83
C TYR A 22 -5.54 1.53 11.23
N ILE A 23 -6.79 1.22 10.93
CA ILE A 23 -7.31 -0.15 10.93
C ILE A 23 -7.35 -0.63 9.48
N ILE A 24 -6.71 -1.76 9.19
CA ILE A 24 -6.82 -2.40 7.86
C ILE A 24 -8.16 -3.12 7.76
N LEU A 25 -9.05 -2.61 6.92
CA LEU A 25 -10.38 -3.18 6.69
C LEU A 25 -10.33 -4.34 5.69
N LYS A 26 -9.56 -4.18 4.61
CA LYS A 26 -9.33 -5.20 3.57
C LYS A 26 -7.92 -5.12 3.01
N GLN A 27 -7.45 -6.26 2.53
CA GLN A 27 -6.25 -6.39 1.72
C GLN A 27 -6.62 -7.15 0.44
N ASN A 28 -6.02 -6.80 -0.69
CA ASN A 28 -6.27 -7.43 -1.98
C ASN A 28 -7.77 -7.54 -2.33
N TRP A 29 -8.53 -6.46 -2.11
CA TRP A 29 -9.97 -6.48 -2.39
C TRP A 29 -10.18 -6.42 -3.90
N ARG A 30 -10.96 -7.36 -4.44
CA ARG A 30 -11.15 -7.54 -5.89
C ARG A 30 -12.62 -7.48 -6.24
N CYS A 31 -12.93 -6.87 -7.37
CA CYS A 31 -14.24 -6.93 -8.02
C CYS A 31 -14.08 -7.04 -9.54
N ARG A 32 -15.19 -7.05 -10.28
CA ARG A 32 -15.16 -7.15 -11.75
C ARG A 32 -14.44 -5.99 -12.46
N TRP A 33 -14.30 -4.83 -11.80
CA TRP A 33 -13.69 -3.63 -12.39
C TRP A 33 -12.20 -3.47 -12.08
N GLY A 34 -11.69 -4.20 -11.08
CA GLY A 34 -10.31 -4.04 -10.64
C GLY A 34 -10.07 -4.57 -9.24
N GLU A 35 -8.95 -4.12 -8.67
CA GLU A 35 -8.48 -4.47 -7.34
C GLU A 35 -8.02 -3.22 -6.60
N ILE A 36 -8.07 -3.27 -5.26
CA ILE A 36 -7.48 -2.29 -4.36
C ILE A 36 -6.59 -3.06 -3.39
N ASP A 37 -5.31 -2.68 -3.33
CA ASP A 37 -4.30 -3.39 -2.56
C ASP A 37 -4.60 -3.34 -1.06
N LEU A 38 -4.85 -2.15 -0.51
CA LEU A 38 -5.24 -1.97 0.88
C LEU A 38 -6.42 -1.00 1.01
N ILE A 39 -7.36 -1.33 1.89
CA ILE A 39 -8.43 -0.43 2.32
C ILE A 39 -8.27 -0.25 3.82
N ALA A 40 -8.01 0.98 4.24
CA ALA A 40 -7.67 1.30 5.63
C ALA A 40 -8.51 2.46 6.15
N GLN A 41 -8.87 2.43 7.43
CA GLN A 41 -9.61 3.50 8.09
C GLN A 41 -8.74 4.12 9.18
N GLN A 42 -8.52 5.44 9.10
CA GLN A 42 -7.80 6.17 10.13
C GLN A 42 -8.70 6.35 11.36
N THR A 43 -8.23 5.94 12.54
CA THR A 43 -9.07 5.98 13.76
C THR A 43 -9.28 7.40 14.29
N THR A 44 -8.33 8.30 14.05
CA THR A 44 -8.34 9.67 14.60
C THR A 44 -9.37 10.59 13.96
N ASN A 45 -9.65 10.45 12.66
CA ASN A 45 -10.57 11.31 11.90
C ASN A 45 -11.59 10.53 11.06
N GLN A 46 -11.64 9.20 11.19
CA GLN A 46 -12.54 8.29 10.44
C GLN A 46 -12.34 8.31 8.91
N MET A 47 -11.19 8.77 8.41
CA MET A 47 -10.89 8.82 6.98
C MET A 47 -10.66 7.43 6.39
N LEU A 48 -11.31 7.15 5.27
CA LEU A 48 -11.14 5.91 4.50
C LEU A 48 -10.07 6.10 3.40
N ALA A 49 -8.97 5.38 3.49
CA ALA A 49 -7.91 5.39 2.50
C ALA A 49 -7.98 4.14 1.62
N PHE A 50 -8.07 4.34 0.31
CA PHE A 50 -7.86 3.31 -0.71
C PHE A 50 -6.42 3.43 -1.21
N VAL A 51 -5.57 2.46 -0.88
CA VAL A 51 -4.12 2.56 -1.07
C VAL A 51 -3.67 1.62 -2.18
N GLU A 52 -3.00 2.18 -3.18
CA GLU A 52 -2.22 1.44 -4.18
C GLU A 52 -0.78 1.26 -3.67
N VAL A 53 -0.27 0.03 -3.69
CA VAL A 53 1.09 -0.30 -3.23
C VAL A 53 1.97 -0.67 -4.42
N LYS A 54 2.93 0.20 -4.72
CA LYS A 54 3.89 -0.03 -5.80
C LYS A 54 5.19 -0.57 -5.22
N THR A 55 5.44 -1.85 -5.44
CA THR A 55 6.70 -2.49 -5.04
C THR A 55 7.63 -2.64 -6.24
N ARG A 56 8.86 -2.11 -6.16
CA ARG A 56 9.84 -2.12 -7.26
C ARG A 56 11.27 -2.40 -6.80
N SER A 57 12.04 -3.03 -7.69
CA SER A 57 13.46 -3.27 -7.46
C SER A 57 14.21 -1.94 -7.47
N ARG A 58 15.16 -1.75 -6.54
CA ARG A 58 16.02 -0.55 -6.49
C ARG A 58 16.77 -0.24 -7.79
N ARG A 59 16.96 -1.25 -8.67
CA ARG A 59 17.66 -1.05 -9.96
C ARG A 59 16.85 -0.23 -10.98
N ASN A 60 15.53 -0.13 -10.81
CA ASN A 60 14.62 0.56 -11.74
C ASN A 60 13.91 1.71 -11.02
N TRP A 61 14.66 2.58 -10.36
CA TRP A 61 14.12 3.60 -9.47
C TRP A 61 13.89 4.94 -10.18
N ASP A 62 12.64 5.35 -10.31
CA ASP A 62 12.20 6.71 -10.64
C ASP A 62 11.03 7.06 -9.72
N GLU A 63 11.32 7.69 -8.58
CA GLU A 63 10.30 7.94 -7.54
C GLU A 63 9.11 8.76 -8.05
N ASN A 64 9.36 9.75 -8.93
CA ASN A 64 8.30 10.62 -9.44
C ASN A 64 7.36 9.88 -10.40
N GLY A 65 7.92 9.15 -11.37
CA GLY A 65 7.12 8.31 -12.27
C GLY A 65 6.44 7.16 -11.54
N LEU A 66 7.06 6.64 -10.49
CA LEU A 66 6.49 5.56 -9.69
C LEU A 66 5.34 6.05 -8.80
N LEU A 67 5.35 7.27 -8.30
CA LEU A 67 4.23 7.79 -7.53
C LEU A 67 3.02 8.14 -8.40
N ALA A 68 3.25 8.59 -9.64
CA ALA A 68 2.19 8.97 -10.56
C ALA A 68 1.17 7.84 -10.80
N VAL A 69 -0.12 8.17 -10.72
CA VAL A 69 -1.24 7.31 -11.11
C VAL A 69 -1.86 7.95 -12.33
N ASP A 70 -1.78 7.31 -13.49
CA ASP A 70 -2.37 7.83 -14.72
C ASP A 70 -3.90 7.88 -14.65
N GLU A 71 -4.53 8.72 -15.47
CA GLU A 71 -5.98 8.94 -15.48
C GLU A 71 -6.78 7.64 -15.69
N VAL A 72 -6.25 6.71 -16.48
CA VAL A 72 -6.89 5.41 -16.73
C VAL A 72 -6.93 4.57 -15.45
N LYS A 73 -5.85 4.56 -14.68
CA LYS A 73 -5.78 3.87 -13.40
C LYS A 73 -6.60 4.58 -12.33
N GLN A 74 -6.61 5.91 -12.29
CA GLN A 74 -7.49 6.68 -11.39
C GLN A 74 -8.96 6.29 -11.61
N HIS A 75 -9.43 6.29 -12.86
CA HIS A 75 -10.80 5.93 -13.19
C HIS A 75 -11.16 4.49 -12.75
N LYS A 76 -10.24 3.54 -12.92
CA LYS A 76 -10.44 2.15 -12.45
C LYS A 76 -10.50 2.06 -10.93
N LEU A 77 -9.63 2.79 -10.23
CA LEU A 77 -9.61 2.83 -8.77
C LEU A 77 -10.92 3.43 -8.24
N TRP A 78 -11.40 4.52 -8.84
CA TRP A 78 -12.71 5.10 -8.52
C TRP A 78 -13.87 4.13 -8.70
N GLN A 79 -13.96 3.44 -9.83
CA GLN A 79 -15.00 2.43 -10.08
C GLN A 79 -14.93 1.28 -9.07
N THR A 80 -13.71 0.84 -8.74
CA THR A 80 -13.46 -0.24 -7.80
C THR A 80 -13.84 0.17 -6.38
N ALA A 81 -13.47 1.39 -5.94
CA ALA A 81 -13.85 1.94 -4.66
C ALA A 81 -15.37 2.15 -4.54
N SER A 82 -16.02 2.60 -5.61
CA SER A 82 -17.48 2.77 -5.66
C SER A 82 -18.21 1.43 -5.43
N MET A 83 -17.72 0.34 -6.03
CA MET A 83 -18.25 -1.00 -5.78
C MET A 83 -18.01 -1.46 -4.34
N PHE A 84 -16.85 -1.14 -3.77
CA PHE A 84 -16.58 -1.43 -2.37
C PHE A 84 -17.58 -0.69 -1.47
N LEU A 85 -17.76 0.62 -1.65
CA LEU A 85 -18.70 1.41 -0.84
C LEU A 85 -20.15 0.97 -1.00
N ALA A 86 -20.57 0.55 -2.19
CA ALA A 86 -21.88 -0.04 -2.41
C ALA A 86 -22.08 -1.36 -1.64
N GLN A 87 -21.01 -2.13 -1.44
CA GLN A 87 -21.03 -3.36 -0.63
C GLN A 87 -20.97 -3.07 0.89
N TYR A 88 -20.40 -1.94 1.31
CA TYR A 88 -20.26 -1.54 2.70
C TYR A 88 -20.86 -0.14 2.96
N PRO A 89 -22.20 0.00 2.96
CA PRO A 89 -22.85 1.32 3.02
C PRO A 89 -22.52 2.15 4.28
N HIS A 90 -22.19 1.51 5.40
CA HIS A 90 -21.78 2.20 6.62
C HIS A 90 -20.44 2.94 6.50
N LEU A 91 -19.65 2.65 5.47
CA LEU A 91 -18.40 3.35 5.16
C LEU A 91 -18.58 4.43 4.09
N ALA A 92 -19.74 4.50 3.41
CA ALA A 92 -19.97 5.38 2.27
C ALA A 92 -20.09 6.87 2.64
N GLU A 93 -20.43 7.16 3.89
CA GLU A 93 -20.52 8.53 4.43
C GLU A 93 -19.18 9.05 4.96
N LEU A 94 -18.13 8.21 4.99
CA LEU A 94 -16.82 8.61 5.47
C LEU A 94 -16.05 9.39 4.40
N PRO A 95 -15.25 10.40 4.77
CA PRO A 95 -14.36 11.04 3.82
C PRO A 95 -13.37 10.01 3.27
N CYS A 96 -13.31 9.89 1.95
CA CYS A 96 -12.39 8.97 1.28
C CYS A 96 -11.24 9.71 0.60
N ARG A 97 -10.11 9.03 0.48
CA ARG A 97 -8.99 9.47 -0.36
C ARG A 97 -8.30 8.28 -1.02
N PHE A 98 -7.60 8.56 -2.11
CA PHE A 98 -6.75 7.59 -2.78
C PHE A 98 -5.28 7.88 -2.46
N ASP A 99 -4.60 6.88 -1.90
CA ASP A 99 -3.22 7.01 -1.46
C ASP A 99 -2.32 6.11 -2.31
N VAL A 100 -1.03 6.46 -2.38
CA VAL A 100 -0.01 5.63 -3.03
C VAL A 100 1.14 5.40 -2.06
N ALA A 101 1.48 4.12 -1.86
CA ALA A 101 2.68 3.74 -1.13
C ALA A 101 3.73 3.19 -2.09
N LEU A 102 4.97 3.60 -1.91
CA LEU A 102 6.09 3.15 -2.72
C LEU A 102 7.05 2.34 -1.86
N VAL A 103 7.32 1.09 -2.26
CA VAL A 103 8.22 0.18 -1.57
C VAL A 103 9.36 -0.21 -2.51
N SER A 104 10.61 0.02 -2.09
CA SER A 104 11.77 -0.53 -2.80
C SER A 104 12.20 -1.87 -2.20
N TYR A 105 12.75 -2.74 -3.05
CA TYR A 105 13.40 -3.96 -2.59
C TYR A 105 14.71 -4.25 -3.32
N GLN A 106 15.57 -5.02 -2.65
CA GLN A 106 16.78 -5.58 -3.22
C GLN A 106 16.97 -7.02 -2.71
N SER A 107 17.25 -7.96 -3.61
CA SER A 107 17.59 -9.34 -3.23
C SER A 107 18.95 -9.40 -2.54
N LEU A 108 19.01 -10.11 -1.41
CA LEU A 108 20.23 -10.37 -0.66
C LEU A 108 20.76 -11.76 -1.01
N LYS A 109 22.05 -11.84 -1.33
CA LYS A 109 22.71 -13.11 -1.70
C LYS A 109 22.93 -14.05 -0.51
N ASN A 110 22.97 -13.50 0.71
CA ASN A 110 23.16 -14.25 1.95
C ASN A 110 21.93 -14.07 2.85
N THR A 111 21.43 -15.17 3.40
CA THR A 111 20.37 -15.20 4.42
C THR A 111 20.94 -14.69 5.74
N GLY A 112 21.05 -13.37 5.88
CA GLY A 112 21.15 -12.75 7.20
C GLY A 112 19.88 -13.03 8.00
N GLU A 113 19.97 -13.00 9.32
CA GLU A 113 18.79 -13.12 10.18
C GLU A 113 17.70 -12.14 9.73
N SER A 114 16.46 -12.63 9.61
CA SER A 114 15.32 -11.81 9.24
C SER A 114 14.94 -10.91 10.42
N ILE A 115 15.53 -9.73 10.51
CA ILE A 115 15.23 -8.76 11.56
C ILE A 115 14.12 -7.83 11.07
N TYR A 116 12.88 -8.24 11.30
CA TYR A 116 11.74 -7.35 11.07
C TYR A 116 11.75 -6.24 12.13
N PRO A 117 11.68 -4.95 11.74
CA PRO A 117 11.96 -3.88 12.68
C PRO A 117 10.75 -3.59 13.59
N ALA A 118 11.03 -3.30 14.86
CA ALA A 118 10.02 -2.85 15.83
C ALA A 118 9.32 -1.56 15.39
N GLN A 119 10.00 -0.72 14.57
CA GLN A 119 9.44 0.47 13.94
C GLN A 119 9.70 0.44 12.43
N LEU A 120 8.65 0.71 11.65
CA LEU A 120 8.74 0.84 10.21
C LEU A 120 8.76 2.34 9.95
N THR A 121 9.87 2.85 9.43
CA THR A 121 10.06 4.28 9.19
C THR A 121 10.31 4.48 7.71
N ILE A 122 9.65 5.48 7.12
CA ILE A 122 9.87 5.87 5.73
C ILE A 122 11.37 6.18 5.51
N LYS A 123 11.92 5.77 4.36
CA LYS A 123 13.34 5.84 3.97
C LYS A 123 14.32 5.03 4.84
N LYS A 124 13.86 4.25 5.84
CA LYS A 124 14.74 3.40 6.65
C LYS A 124 14.71 1.95 6.14
N PRO A 125 15.84 1.41 5.63
CA PRO A 125 15.88 0.04 5.13
C PRO A 125 15.83 -0.98 6.27
N PHE A 126 15.26 -2.14 5.99
CA PHE A 126 15.25 -3.30 6.89
C PHE A 126 15.28 -4.60 6.09
N THR A 127 15.68 -5.69 6.75
CA THR A 127 15.76 -7.01 6.12
C THR A 127 14.57 -7.85 6.52
N PHE A 128 13.88 -8.40 5.53
CA PHE A 128 12.81 -9.37 5.74
C PHE A 128 12.95 -10.49 4.74
N GLN A 129 12.98 -11.73 5.24
CA GLN A 129 13.33 -12.90 4.44
C GLN A 129 14.72 -12.68 3.78
N ASN A 130 14.82 -12.91 2.47
CA ASN A 130 16.01 -12.79 1.64
C ASN A 130 16.06 -11.45 0.86
N TYR A 131 15.38 -10.43 1.36
CA TYR A 131 15.31 -9.10 0.74
C TYR A 131 15.61 -7.99 1.76
N GLN A 132 16.24 -6.93 1.26
CA GLN A 132 16.22 -5.63 1.93
C GLN A 132 15.06 -4.82 1.34
N PHE A 133 14.15 -4.36 2.19
CA PHE A 133 13.04 -3.50 1.83
C PHE A 133 13.24 -2.10 2.39
N THR A 134 12.63 -1.12 1.73
CA THR A 134 12.45 0.23 2.25
C THR A 134 11.04 0.69 1.89
N LEU A 135 10.25 1.16 2.87
CA LEU A 135 9.09 1.99 2.57
C LEU A 135 9.62 3.36 2.17
N GLU A 136 9.57 3.67 0.89
CA GLU A 136 10.28 4.82 0.33
C GLU A 136 9.43 6.08 0.41
N ASN A 137 8.11 5.94 0.25
CA ASN A 137 7.20 7.06 0.36
C ASN A 137 5.77 6.57 0.65
N TYR A 138 4.98 7.46 1.24
CA TYR A 138 3.53 7.33 1.37
C TYR A 138 2.91 8.67 1.00
N LEU A 139 2.23 8.72 -0.14
CA LEU A 139 1.59 9.92 -0.65
C LEU A 139 0.08 9.86 -0.34
N PRO A 140 -0.41 10.58 0.68
CA PRO A 140 -1.83 10.70 0.91
C PRO A 140 -2.49 11.58 -0.16
N ALA A 141 -3.74 11.28 -0.52
CA ALA A 141 -4.49 12.04 -1.54
C ALA A 141 -3.67 12.23 -2.82
N ALA A 142 -3.13 11.12 -3.33
CA ALA A 142 -2.27 11.10 -4.51
C ALA A 142 -2.98 11.57 -5.78
N PHE A 143 -4.31 11.47 -5.79
CA PHE A 143 -5.21 12.04 -6.79
C PHE A 143 -6.59 12.23 -6.16
N ASP A 144 -7.37 13.13 -6.75
CA ASP A 144 -8.79 13.33 -6.44
C ASP A 144 -9.62 12.21 -7.05
#